data_AF-I1KC36-F1
#
_entry.id   AF-I1KC36-F1
#
_cell.length_a   1.000
_cell.length_b   1.000
_cell.length_c   1.000
_cell.angle_alpha   90.00
_cell.angle_beta   90.00
_cell.angle_gamma   90.00
#
_symmetry.space_group_name_H-M   'P 1'
#
loop_
_entity.id
_entity.type
_entity.pdbx_description
1 polymer ?
#
loop_
_entity_poly.entity_id
_entity_poly.type
_entity_poly.pdbx_seq_one_letter_code
_entity_poly.pdbx_strand_id
1 'polypeptide(L)'
;MEQTIWGHLPVLVRANSKESIEYILQALWRTRKTGLGTTDRCIIQEMLQLQNESDLDPLLVCLRMLIRRCVYENTSKEDIPKLFPSEVLPELQKLLTLLLHKFQREWQEDVMKDQNIVPRLKAMTWNMANLDKESADPAAVINLKLQNDGQFHSGEQDVKFKLATDSIDMMLKAMHCIRDQFSTVDEALNGH
;
A
#
# COMPACT_ATOMS: atom_id res chain seq x y z
N MET A 1 1.78 31.26 20.27
CA MET A 1 1.15 30.01 20.71
C MET A 1 0.94 29.21 19.44
N GLU A 2 1.87 28.32 19.11
CA GLU A 2 1.75 27.48 17.93
C GLU A 2 0.51 26.62 18.14
N GLN A 3 -0.58 26.90 17.42
CA GLN A 3 -1.68 25.95 17.35
C GLN A 3 -1.10 24.72 16.68
N THR A 4 -0.82 23.69 17.48
CA THR A 4 -0.42 22.40 16.95
C THR A 4 -1.51 21.97 15.96
N ILE A 5 -1.11 21.33 14.86
CA ILE A 5 -2.06 20.84 13.84
C ILE A 5 -3.28 20.16 14.47
N TRP A 6 -3.10 19.48 15.61
CA TRP A 6 -4.08 18.74 16.39
C TRP A 6 -5.21 19.56 17.03
N GLY A 7 -5.09 20.90 17.11
CA GLY A 7 -6.09 21.78 17.71
C GLY A 7 -7.47 21.72 17.06
N HIS A 8 -7.59 21.14 15.86
CA HIS A 8 -8.84 20.98 15.13
C HIS A 8 -9.53 19.62 15.35
N LEU A 9 -8.84 18.62 15.92
CA LEU A 9 -9.44 17.32 16.22
C LEU A 9 -10.67 17.38 17.15
N PRO A 10 -10.74 18.27 18.16
CA PRO A 10 -11.92 18.37 19.03
C PRO A 10 -13.24 18.65 18.29
N VAL A 11 -13.20 19.17 17.05
CA VAL A 11 -14.39 19.33 16.20
C VAL A 11 -15.12 18.01 15.97
N LEU A 12 -14.41 16.88 15.97
CA LEU A 12 -14.99 15.55 15.79
C LEU A 12 -15.97 15.15 16.89
N VAL A 13 -15.87 15.77 18.08
CA VAL A 13 -16.81 15.54 19.18
C VAL A 13 -18.22 16.02 18.83
N ARG A 14 -18.35 16.93 17.85
CA ARG A 14 -19.65 17.38 17.33
C ARG A 14 -20.34 16.36 16.44
N ALA A 15 -19.62 15.31 16.01
CA ALA A 15 -20.21 14.26 15.19
C ALA A 15 -21.34 13.56 15.94
N ASN A 16 -22.47 13.36 15.27
CA ASN A 16 -23.67 12.80 15.90
C ASN A 16 -23.51 11.32 16.28
N SER A 17 -22.51 10.62 15.73
CA SER A 17 -22.26 9.22 16.05
C SER A 17 -20.84 8.76 15.70
N LYS A 18 -20.47 7.56 16.17
CA LYS A 18 -19.22 6.87 15.79
C LYS A 18 -19.17 6.61 14.27
N GLU A 19 -20.30 6.25 13.68
CA GLU A 19 -20.44 5.93 12.26
C GLU A 19 -20.13 7.15 11.38
N SER A 20 -20.46 8.37 11.83
CA SER A 20 -20.06 9.60 11.12
C SER A 20 -18.53 9.74 11.06
N ILE A 21 -17.83 9.47 12.16
CA ILE A 21 -16.36 9.52 12.19
C ILE A 21 -15.76 8.41 11.32
N GLU A 22 -16.35 7.21 11.35
CA GLU A 22 -15.96 6.12 10.44
C GLU A 22 -16.12 6.52 8.97
N TYR A 23 -17.25 7.12 8.61
CA TYR A 23 -17.49 7.60 7.25
C TYR A 23 -16.45 8.64 6.82
N ILE A 24 -16.15 9.62 7.66
CA ILE A 24 -15.13 10.66 7.38
C ILE A 24 -13.78 10.00 7.09
N LEU A 25 -13.33 9.09 7.96
CA LEU A 25 -12.05 8.39 7.81
C LEU A 25 -12.00 7.57 6.51
N GLN A 26 -13.07 6.83 6.20
CA GLN A 26 -13.14 6.05 4.96
C GLN A 26 -13.23 6.94 3.72
N ALA A 27 -13.94 8.08 3.77
CA ALA A 27 -14.01 9.02 2.65
C ALA A 27 -12.63 9.61 2.36
N LEU A 28 -11.90 9.99 3.42
CA LEU A 28 -10.51 10.45 3.32
C LEU A 28 -9.57 9.39 2.74
N TRP A 29 -9.73 8.12 3.10
CA TRP A 29 -8.95 7.03 2.54
C TRP A 29 -9.26 6.77 1.06
N ARG A 30 -10.55 6.67 0.71
CA ARG A 30 -11.02 6.45 -0.66
C ARG A 30 -10.54 7.55 -1.60
N THR A 31 -10.54 8.79 -1.13
CA THR A 31 -10.13 9.97 -1.90
C THR A 31 -8.66 10.34 -1.74
N ARG A 32 -7.80 9.44 -1.20
CA ARG A 32 -6.39 9.73 -0.92
C ARG A 32 -5.56 10.14 -2.15
N LYS A 33 -5.93 9.68 -3.35
CA LYS A 33 -5.24 9.98 -4.62
C LYS A 33 -5.85 11.15 -5.39
N THR A 34 -7.15 11.38 -5.25
CA THR A 34 -7.93 12.31 -6.08
C THR A 34 -8.28 13.61 -5.35
N GLY A 35 -8.17 13.62 -4.02
CA GLY A 35 -8.73 14.70 -3.20
C GLY A 35 -10.22 14.51 -2.93
N LEU A 36 -10.69 15.16 -1.87
CA LEU A 36 -12.08 15.07 -1.40
C LEU A 36 -12.98 15.98 -2.24
N GLY A 37 -14.02 15.43 -2.86
CA GLY A 37 -14.95 16.18 -3.70
C GLY A 37 -15.90 17.09 -2.91
N THR A 38 -16.59 18.00 -3.59
CA THR A 38 -17.53 18.97 -2.98
C THR A 38 -18.69 18.28 -2.26
N THR A 39 -19.23 17.19 -2.81
CA THR A 39 -20.32 16.42 -2.19
C THR A 39 -19.91 15.84 -0.84
N ASP A 40 -18.76 15.15 -0.79
CA ASP A 40 -18.27 14.58 0.47
C ASP A 40 -17.92 15.67 1.49
N ARG A 41 -17.38 16.82 1.05
CA ARG A 41 -17.12 17.97 1.92
C ARG A 41 -18.40 18.47 2.58
N CYS A 42 -19.48 18.66 1.81
CA CYS A 42 -20.78 19.09 2.31
C CYS A 42 -21.34 18.10 3.34
N ILE A 43 -21.31 16.80 3.03
CA ILE A 43 -21.77 15.74 3.96
C ILE A 43 -20.99 15.80 5.28
N ILE A 44 -19.66 15.95 5.21
CA ILE A 44 -18.82 16.00 6.40
C ILE A 44 -19.10 17.26 7.24
N GLN A 45 -19.37 18.41 6.60
CA GLN A 45 -19.73 19.63 7.30
C GLN A 45 -21.07 19.52 8.01
N GLU A 46 -22.08 18.93 7.36
CA GLU A 46 -23.38 18.66 7.97
C GLU A 46 -23.23 17.72 9.18
N MET A 47 -22.44 16.65 9.04
CA MET A 47 -22.16 15.71 10.14
C MET A 47 -21.48 16.37 11.34
N LEU A 48 -20.62 17.35 11.10
CA LEU A 48 -19.83 18.06 12.13
C LEU A 48 -20.47 19.39 12.58
N GLN A 49 -21.61 19.76 11.98
CA GLN A 49 -22.33 21.01 12.23
C GLN A 49 -21.41 22.23 12.11
N LEU A 50 -20.57 22.25 11.06
CA LEU A 50 -19.62 23.34 10.81
C LEU A 50 -20.32 24.51 10.11
N GLN A 51 -20.10 25.73 10.62
CA GLN A 51 -20.65 26.95 10.02
C GLN A 51 -19.74 27.55 8.94
N ASN A 52 -18.43 27.28 8.99
CA ASN A 52 -17.46 27.79 8.02
C ASN A 52 -16.75 26.65 7.28
N GLU A 53 -16.66 26.78 5.95
CA GLU A 53 -15.85 25.92 5.08
C GLU A 53 -14.38 25.88 5.50
N SER A 54 -13.85 27.02 5.96
CA SER A 54 -12.44 27.20 6.32
C SER A 54 -11.98 26.33 7.50
N ASP A 55 -12.90 25.90 8.35
CA ASP A 55 -12.59 25.09 9.53
C ASP A 55 -12.45 23.60 9.19
N LEU A 56 -12.92 23.19 8.00
CA LEU A 56 -12.88 21.80 7.56
C LEU A 56 -11.46 21.38 7.15
N ASP A 57 -10.77 22.20 6.35
CA ASP A 57 -9.47 21.81 5.78
C ASP A 57 -8.40 21.47 6.83
N PRO A 58 -8.21 22.25 7.91
CA PRO A 58 -7.28 21.90 8.98
C PRO A 58 -7.62 20.55 9.65
N LEU A 59 -8.90 20.25 9.87
CA LEU A 59 -9.34 18.96 10.40
C LEU A 59 -9.00 17.82 9.45
N LEU A 60 -9.27 17.98 8.15
CA LEU A 60 -8.96 16.95 7.16
C LEU A 60 -7.46 16.70 7.07
N VAL A 61 -6.62 17.72 7.24
CA VAL A 61 -5.15 17.57 7.31
C VAL A 61 -4.76 16.70 8.50
N CYS A 62 -5.30 16.96 9.70
CA CYS A 62 -5.03 16.15 10.90
C CYS A 62 -5.34 14.67 10.67
N LEU A 63 -6.54 14.41 10.14
CA LEU A 63 -7.01 13.06 9.90
C LEU A 63 -6.16 12.37 8.82
N ARG A 64 -5.82 13.05 7.73
CA ARG A 64 -4.93 12.51 6.69
C ARG A 64 -3.54 12.19 7.23
N MET A 65 -3.00 13.00 8.14
CA MET A 65 -1.73 12.70 8.79
C MET A 65 -1.81 11.46 9.67
N LEU A 66 -2.88 11.31 10.47
CA LEU A 66 -3.09 10.11 11.29
C LEU A 66 -3.23 8.85 10.45
N ILE A 67 -4.04 8.92 9.39
CA ILE A 67 -4.22 7.83 8.43
C ILE A 67 -2.86 7.46 7.82
N ARG A 68 -2.06 8.45 7.39
CA ARG A 68 -0.73 8.18 6.82
C ARG A 68 0.20 7.51 7.82
N ARG A 69 0.32 8.02 9.04
CA ARG A 69 1.20 7.41 10.04
C ARG A 69 0.74 6.00 10.43
N CYS A 70 -0.56 5.82 10.64
CA CYS A 70 -1.13 4.52 10.98
C CYS A 70 -0.89 3.48 9.87
N VAL A 71 -1.16 3.85 8.61
CA VAL A 71 -1.07 2.92 7.49
C VAL A 71 0.37 2.71 7.05
N TYR A 72 1.15 3.77 6.80
CA TYR A 72 2.47 3.71 6.15
C TYR A 72 3.65 3.39 7.06
N GLU A 73 3.54 3.69 8.35
CA GLU A 73 4.63 3.42 9.31
C GLU A 73 4.46 2.04 9.99
N ASN A 74 3.48 1.24 9.55
CA ASN A 74 3.13 -0.06 10.14
C ASN A 74 3.00 -0.01 11.68
N THR A 75 2.40 1.09 12.17
CA THR A 75 2.32 1.40 13.60
C THR A 75 1.50 0.34 14.34
N SER A 76 2.06 -0.27 15.40
CA SER A 76 1.33 -1.27 16.18
C SER A 76 0.14 -0.66 16.95
N LYS A 77 -0.84 -1.46 17.37
CA LYS A 77 -2.00 -0.99 18.15
C LYS A 77 -1.58 -0.23 19.43
N GLU A 78 -0.46 -0.61 20.04
CA GLU A 78 0.07 -0.01 21.26
C GLU A 78 0.78 1.33 20.99
N ASP A 79 1.21 1.54 19.74
CA ASP A 79 1.92 2.74 19.32
C ASP A 79 0.99 3.79 18.71
N ILE A 80 -0.20 3.41 18.20
CA ILE A 80 -1.19 4.36 17.67
C ILE A 80 -1.55 5.46 18.69
N PRO A 81 -1.76 5.18 19.99
CA PRO A 81 -2.00 6.22 20.98
C PRO A 81 -0.87 7.25 21.07
N LYS A 82 0.38 6.85 20.79
CA LYS A 82 1.57 7.73 20.84
C LYS A 82 1.60 8.73 19.69
N LEU A 83 0.73 8.57 18.67
CA LEU A 83 0.61 9.51 17.56
C LEU A 83 -0.09 10.81 17.95
N PHE A 84 -0.83 10.81 19.06
CA PHE A 84 -1.62 11.96 19.52
C PHE A 84 -0.87 12.71 20.63
N PRO A 85 -0.85 14.04 20.61
CA PRO A 85 -0.27 14.80 21.69
C PRO A 85 -1.24 14.92 22.88
N SER A 86 -0.77 15.45 24.00
CA SER A 86 -1.53 15.57 25.26
C SER A 86 -2.76 16.48 25.17
N GLU A 87 -2.85 17.35 24.16
CA GLU A 87 -3.97 18.29 24.00
C GLU A 87 -5.24 17.62 23.46
N VAL A 88 -5.12 16.40 22.92
CA VAL A 88 -6.27 15.64 22.40
C VAL A 88 -7.00 14.95 23.55
N LEU A 89 -8.33 15.13 23.60
CA LEU A 89 -9.17 14.50 24.62
C LEU A 89 -8.99 12.97 24.64
N PRO A 90 -8.82 12.35 25.82
CA PRO A 90 -8.59 10.90 25.92
C PRO A 90 -9.68 10.03 25.30
N GLU A 91 -10.95 10.46 25.36
CA GLU A 91 -12.08 9.76 24.75
C GLU A 91 -11.98 9.75 23.23
N LEU A 92 -11.64 10.90 22.63
CA LEU A 92 -11.46 11.04 21.19
C LEU A 92 -10.23 10.25 20.72
N GLN A 93 -9.15 10.29 21.48
CA GLN A 93 -7.94 9.52 21.21
C GLN A 93 -8.25 8.01 21.19
N LYS A 94 -8.99 7.50 22.18
CA LYS A 94 -9.42 6.10 22.23
C LYS A 94 -10.27 5.73 21.02
N LEU A 95 -11.24 6.58 20.66
CA LEU A 95 -12.11 6.36 19.52
C LEU A 95 -11.32 6.30 18.20
N LEU A 96 -10.48 7.31 17.93
CA LEU A 96 -9.65 7.36 16.73
C LEU A 96 -8.67 6.19 16.68
N THR A 97 -8.05 5.83 17.80
CA THR A 97 -7.17 4.66 17.89
C THR A 97 -7.91 3.38 17.49
N LEU A 98 -9.12 3.18 18.01
CA LEU A 98 -9.95 2.01 17.70
C LEU A 98 -10.31 1.95 16.21
N LEU A 99 -10.72 3.09 15.63
CA LEU A 99 -11.11 3.16 14.23
C LEU A 99 -9.93 3.02 13.27
N LEU A 100 -8.81 3.69 13.54
CA LEU A 100 -7.60 3.58 12.74
C LEU A 100 -7.09 2.13 12.73
N HIS A 101 -7.04 1.49 13.89
CA HIS A 101 -6.65 0.09 13.97
C HIS A 101 -7.61 -0.86 13.24
N LYS A 102 -8.94 -0.58 13.30
CA LYS A 102 -9.96 -1.35 12.57
C LYS A 102 -9.68 -1.36 11.06
N PHE A 103 -9.33 -0.22 10.48
CA PHE A 103 -9.14 -0.08 9.03
C PHE A 103 -7.70 -0.33 8.56
N GLN A 104 -6.72 -0.35 9.46
CA GLN A 104 -5.30 -0.40 9.14
C GLN A 104 -4.94 -1.52 8.15
N ARG A 105 -5.38 -2.76 8.41
CA ARG A 105 -5.04 -3.91 7.57
C ARG A 105 -5.57 -3.76 6.15
N GLU A 106 -6.85 -3.43 6.01
CA GLU A 106 -7.51 -3.24 4.71
C GLU A 106 -6.81 -2.14 3.91
N TRP A 107 -6.47 -1.03 4.57
CA TRP A 107 -5.78 0.09 3.92
C TRP A 107 -4.34 -0.24 3.55
N GLN A 108 -3.63 -1.06 4.33
CA GLN A 108 -2.32 -1.56 3.94
C GLN A 108 -2.41 -2.46 2.70
N GLU A 109 -3.41 -3.36 2.62
CA GLU A 109 -3.66 -4.17 1.43
C GLU A 109 -3.99 -3.32 0.20
N ASP A 110 -4.78 -2.26 0.36
CA ASP A 110 -5.04 -1.29 -0.71
C ASP A 110 -3.76 -0.62 -1.21
N VAL A 111 -2.85 -0.23 -0.30
CA VAL A 111 -1.55 0.32 -0.69
C VAL A 111 -0.69 -0.73 -1.41
N MET A 112 -0.77 -2.00 -1.00
CA MET A 112 -0.09 -3.10 -1.70
C MET A 112 -0.61 -3.32 -3.11
N LYS A 113 -1.92 -3.22 -3.32
CA LYS A 113 -2.51 -3.31 -4.67
C LYS A 113 -2.16 -2.09 -5.52
N ASP A 114 -2.08 -0.91 -4.91
CA ASP A 114 -1.72 0.33 -5.60
C ASP A 114 -0.25 0.39 -6.02
N GLN A 115 0.62 -0.24 -5.23
CA GLN A 115 2.02 -0.36 -5.54
C GLN A 115 2.13 -1.39 -6.66
N ASN A 116 2.29 -0.94 -7.91
CA ASN A 116 2.66 -1.77 -9.06
C ASN A 116 4.07 -2.36 -8.87
N ILE A 117 4.30 -3.11 -7.79
CA ILE A 117 5.59 -3.70 -7.50
C ILE A 117 5.72 -4.93 -8.35
N VAL A 118 6.57 -4.79 -9.35
CA VAL A 118 7.09 -5.93 -10.08
C VAL A 118 8.23 -6.50 -9.23
N PRO A 119 8.12 -7.73 -8.71
CA PRO A 119 9.19 -8.33 -7.94
C PRO A 119 10.44 -8.48 -8.81
N ARG A 120 11.61 -8.28 -8.21
CA ARG A 120 12.89 -8.37 -8.91
C ARG A 120 13.46 -9.77 -8.76
N LEU A 121 13.99 -10.33 -9.85
CA LEU A 121 14.72 -11.57 -9.77
C LEU A 121 16.07 -11.32 -9.06
N LYS A 122 16.26 -11.94 -7.89
CA LYS A 122 17.48 -11.84 -7.08
C LYS A 122 18.48 -12.96 -7.39
N ALA A 123 17.97 -14.19 -7.50
CA ALA A 123 18.79 -15.34 -7.86
C ALA A 123 17.96 -16.39 -8.62
N MET A 124 18.63 -17.20 -9.41
CA MET A 124 18.05 -18.34 -10.12
C MET A 124 18.98 -19.53 -9.93
N THR A 125 18.43 -20.66 -9.50
CA THR A 125 19.15 -21.94 -9.45
C THR A 125 18.38 -22.99 -10.24
N TRP A 126 19.10 -23.98 -10.76
CA TRP A 126 18.50 -25.05 -11.54
C TRP A 126 19.10 -26.40 -11.19
N ASN A 127 18.29 -27.44 -11.32
CA ASN A 127 18.74 -28.82 -11.20
C ASN A 127 17.98 -29.72 -12.18
N MET A 128 18.64 -30.74 -12.71
CA MET A 128 17.96 -31.76 -13.53
C MET A 128 17.17 -32.71 -12.63
N ALA A 129 15.99 -33.09 -13.11
CA ALA A 129 15.17 -34.15 -12.55
C ALA A 129 15.04 -35.30 -13.54
N ASN A 130 14.63 -36.47 -13.04
CA ASN A 130 14.39 -37.70 -13.81
C ASN A 130 15.64 -38.34 -14.44
N LEU A 131 16.85 -37.97 -14.01
CA LEU A 131 18.09 -38.59 -14.48
C LEU A 131 18.18 -40.10 -14.17
N ASP A 132 17.58 -40.55 -13.07
CA ASP A 132 17.71 -41.93 -12.57
C ASP A 132 16.55 -42.85 -12.98
N LYS A 133 15.65 -42.37 -13.84
CA LYS A 133 14.45 -43.11 -14.29
C LYS A 133 14.57 -43.40 -15.78
N GLU A 134 14.86 -44.66 -16.12
CA GLU A 134 15.04 -45.15 -17.51
C GLU A 134 13.86 -44.84 -18.46
N SER A 135 12.69 -44.45 -17.94
CA SER A 135 11.46 -44.22 -18.72
C SER A 135 10.87 -42.81 -18.59
N ALA A 136 11.54 -41.86 -17.93
CA ALA A 136 11.02 -40.51 -17.74
C ALA A 136 11.85 -39.46 -18.50
N ASP A 137 11.16 -38.57 -19.22
CA ASP A 137 11.83 -37.50 -19.95
C ASP A 137 12.61 -36.58 -18.99
N PRO A 138 13.84 -36.19 -19.36
CA PRO A 138 14.64 -35.27 -18.57
C PRO A 138 13.92 -33.92 -18.47
N ALA A 139 13.88 -33.36 -17.26
CA ALA A 139 13.24 -32.07 -17.00
C ALA A 139 14.14 -31.18 -16.14
N ALA A 140 14.22 -29.90 -16.47
CA ALA A 140 14.89 -28.92 -15.64
C ALA A 140 13.93 -28.42 -14.56
N VAL A 141 14.37 -28.43 -13.31
CA VAL A 141 13.69 -27.81 -12.18
C VAL A 141 14.35 -26.46 -11.95
N ILE A 142 13.58 -25.39 -12.10
CA ILE A 142 14.04 -24.02 -11.90
C ILE A 142 13.52 -23.50 -10.57
N ASN A 143 14.38 -22.86 -9.80
CA ASN A 143 14.03 -22.15 -8.59
C ASN A 143 14.43 -20.67 -8.77
N LEU A 144 13.46 -19.78 -8.62
CA LEU A 144 13.66 -18.33 -8.67
C LEU A 144 13.51 -17.77 -7.26
N LYS A 145 14.47 -16.95 -6.86
CA LYS A 145 14.36 -16.08 -5.69
C LYS A 145 13.95 -14.70 -6.15
N LEU A 146 12.74 -14.31 -5.77
CA LEU A 146 12.18 -13.01 -6.06
C LEU A 146 12.31 -12.11 -4.82
N GLN A 147 12.76 -10.89 -5.03
CA GLN A 147 12.83 -9.86 -4.01
C GLN A 147 11.69 -8.86 -4.24
N ASN A 148 10.88 -8.67 -3.20
CA ASN A 148 9.90 -7.60 -3.16
C ASN A 148 10.48 -6.44 -2.35
N ASP A 149 10.67 -5.29 -2.99
CA ASP A 149 11.14 -4.06 -2.36
C ASP A 149 9.97 -3.19 -1.84
N GLY A 150 8.78 -3.78 -1.71
CA GLY A 150 7.58 -3.09 -1.25
C GLY A 150 7.68 -2.66 0.21
N GLN A 151 7.06 -1.51 0.51
CA GLN A 151 7.16 -0.83 1.80
C GLN A 151 6.67 -1.66 3.01
N PHE A 152 5.85 -2.69 2.77
CA PHE A 152 5.24 -3.52 3.83
C PHE A 152 5.52 -5.02 3.67
N HIS A 153 6.12 -5.42 2.54
CA HIS A 153 6.54 -6.77 2.25
C HIS A 153 7.98 -6.74 1.73
N SER A 154 8.91 -6.35 2.60
CA SER A 154 10.32 -6.61 2.36
C SER A 154 10.57 -8.10 2.64
N GLY A 155 10.72 -8.89 1.58
CA GLY A 155 10.89 -10.32 1.73
C GLY A 155 11.35 -11.02 0.46
N GLU A 156 11.98 -12.18 0.64
CA GLU A 156 12.29 -13.11 -0.45
C GLU A 156 11.12 -14.08 -0.64
N GLN A 157 10.72 -14.29 -1.89
CA GLN A 157 9.76 -15.31 -2.28
C GLN A 157 10.46 -16.34 -3.19
N ASP A 158 10.34 -17.62 -2.85
CA ASP A 158 10.83 -18.71 -3.68
C ASP A 158 9.71 -19.21 -4.61
N VAL A 159 9.98 -19.21 -5.92
CA VAL A 159 9.10 -19.77 -6.95
C VAL A 159 9.79 -20.96 -7.58
N LYS A 160 9.14 -22.13 -7.59
CA LYS A 160 9.69 -23.36 -8.13
C LYS A 160 8.77 -23.96 -9.19
N PHE A 161 9.34 -24.29 -10.35
CA PHE A 161 8.61 -24.92 -11.46
C PHE A 161 9.51 -25.88 -12.24
N LYS A 162 8.90 -26.68 -13.11
CA LYS A 162 9.58 -27.65 -13.98
C LYS A 162 9.39 -27.26 -15.44
N LEU A 163 10.45 -27.41 -16.23
CA LEU A 163 10.44 -27.22 -17.67
C LEU A 163 10.90 -28.49 -18.37
N ALA A 164 10.15 -28.91 -19.39
CA ALA A 164 10.61 -29.90 -20.35
C ALA A 164 11.61 -29.26 -21.34
N THR A 165 12.38 -30.10 -22.04
CA THR A 165 13.47 -29.66 -22.93
C THR A 165 12.99 -28.69 -24.03
N ASP A 166 11.84 -28.97 -24.63
CA ASP A 166 11.19 -28.12 -25.65
C ASP A 166 10.75 -26.75 -25.07
N SER A 167 10.27 -26.74 -23.84
CA SER A 167 9.82 -25.55 -23.12
C SER A 167 10.98 -24.62 -22.78
N ILE A 168 12.16 -25.16 -22.48
CA ILE A 168 13.38 -24.38 -22.22
C ILE A 168 13.82 -23.65 -23.49
N ASP A 169 13.84 -24.35 -24.63
CA ASP A 169 14.22 -23.74 -25.92
C ASP A 169 13.28 -22.59 -26.30
N MET A 170 11.97 -22.79 -26.14
CA MET A 170 10.99 -21.72 -26.34
C MET A 170 11.20 -20.52 -25.39
N MET A 171 11.49 -20.78 -24.11
CA MET A 171 11.77 -19.74 -23.13
C MET A 171 13.03 -18.93 -23.50
N LEU A 172 14.12 -19.59 -23.89
CA LEU A 172 15.37 -18.93 -24.28
C LEU A 172 15.18 -18.06 -25.54
N LYS A 173 14.43 -18.55 -26.53
CA LYS A 173 14.06 -17.77 -27.72
C LYS A 173 13.26 -16.52 -27.35
N ALA A 174 12.28 -16.66 -26.45
CA ALA A 174 11.50 -15.53 -25.96
C ALA A 174 12.38 -14.51 -25.21
N MET A 175 13.28 -14.96 -24.35
CA MET A 175 14.23 -14.09 -23.63
C MET A 175 15.19 -13.36 -24.57
N HIS A 176 15.68 -14.03 -25.61
CA HIS A 176 16.51 -13.39 -26.65
C HIS A 176 15.73 -12.31 -27.39
N CYS A 177 14.49 -12.59 -27.79
CA CYS A 177 13.62 -11.61 -28.44
C CYS A 177 13.35 -10.40 -27.53
N ILE A 178 13.09 -10.62 -26.24
CA ILE A 178 12.91 -9.54 -25.26
C ILE A 178 14.18 -8.69 -25.15
N ARG A 179 15.36 -9.30 -25.04
CA ARG A 179 16.64 -8.59 -24.98
C ARG A 179 16.85 -7.69 -26.20
N ASP A 180 16.56 -8.20 -27.40
CA ASP A 180 16.76 -7.46 -28.65
C ASP A 180 15.76 -6.27 -28.77
N GLN A 181 14.53 -6.41 -28.25
CA GLN A 181 13.59 -5.30 -28.14
C GLN A 181 14.09 -4.20 -27.19
N PHE A 182 14.72 -4.55 -26.07
CA PHE A 182 15.28 -3.55 -25.15
C PHE A 182 16.55 -2.88 -25.71
N SER A 183 17.41 -3.59 -26.43
CA SER A 183 18.61 -2.99 -27.02
C SER A 183 18.29 -2.03 -28.17
N THR A 184 17.31 -2.34 -29.01
CA THR A 184 16.90 -1.48 -30.13
C THR A 184 16.24 -0.18 -29.67
N VAL A 185 15.51 -0.20 -28.54
CA VAL A 185 14.93 0.99 -27.93
C VAL A 185 16.02 1.93 -27.37
N ASP A 186 17.11 1.37 -26.83
CA ASP A 186 18.21 2.14 -26.24
C ASP A 186 19.08 2.84 -27.30
N GLU A 187 19.26 2.22 -28.47
CA GLU A 187 19.90 2.85 -29.64
C GLU A 187 19.06 3.99 -30.23
N ALA A 188 17.73 3.86 -30.24
CA ALA A 188 16.82 4.90 -30.71
C ALA A 188 16.75 6.12 -29.76
N LEU A 189 16.96 5.92 -28.46
CA LEU A 189 16.94 6.98 -27.45
C LEU A 189 18.28 7.74 -27.32
N ASN A 190 19.41 7.07 -27.58
CA ASN A 190 20.75 7.68 -27.51
C ASN A 190 21.25 8.27 -28.84
N GLY A 191 20.42 8.27 -29.90
CA GLY A 191 20.72 8.79 -31.23
C GLY A 191 20.34 10.26 -31.48
N HIS A 192 20.14 11.07 -30.43
CA HIS A 192 19.82 12.51 -30.52
C HIS A 192 20.82 13.37 -29.74
#